data_AF-A0A6V7KCP3-F1
#
_entry.id   AF-A0A6V7KCP3-F1
#
_cell.length_a   1.000
_cell.length_b   1.000
_cell.length_c   1.000
_cell.angle_alpha   90.00
_cell.angle_beta   90.00
_cell.angle_gamma   90.00
#
_symmetry.space_group_name_H-M   'P 1'
#
loop_
_entity.id
_entity.type
_entity.pdbx_description
1 polymer ?
#
loop_
_entity_poly.entity_id
_entity_poly.type
_entity_poly.pdbx_seq_one_letter_code
_entity_poly.pdbx_strand_id
1 'polypeptide(L)' 'GDGGSPLVCPLRNDPTRYAQAGIVAWGIGCGENGVPGVYANVAAARFWIDQQLAYNNLDTTSYVP' A
#
# COMPACT_ATOMS: atom_id res chain seq x y z
N GLY A 1 9.06 -4.90 7.68
CA GLY A 1 7.88 -4.38 8.39
C GLY A 1 7.11 -5.55 8.96
N ASP A 2 6.27 -5.29 9.95
CA ASP A 2 5.39 -6.31 10.53
C ASP A 2 4.28 -6.68 9.54
N GLY A 3 3.70 -7.87 9.64
CA GLY A 3 2.58 -8.28 8.80
C GLY A 3 1.45 -7.25 8.85
N GLY A 4 0.97 -6.79 7.68
CA GLY A 4 -0.04 -5.72 7.58
C GLY A 4 0.52 -4.30 7.55
N SER A 5 1.81 -4.08 7.80
CA SER A 5 2.42 -2.74 7.73
C SER A 5 2.55 -2.23 6.28
N PRO A 6 2.57 -0.89 6.07
CA PRO A 6 2.63 -0.32 4.74
C PRO A 6 4.04 -0.36 4.14
N LEU A 7 4.12 -0.63 2.84
CA LEU A 7 5.24 -0.27 1.99
C LEU A 7 4.92 1.05 1.30
N VAL A 8 5.66 2.12 1.61
CA VAL A 8 5.44 3.47 1.08
C VAL A 8 6.56 3.90 0.12
N CYS A 9 6.21 4.56 -0.97
CA CYS A 9 7.12 5.08 -1.98
C CYS A 9 6.78 6.56 -2.30
N PRO A 10 7.78 7.41 -2.61
CA PRO A 10 7.51 8.79 -3.01
C PRO A 10 6.73 8.85 -4.34
N LEU A 11 5.87 9.85 -4.49
CA LEU A 11 5.18 10.10 -5.76
C LEU A 11 6.18 10.56 -6.82
N ARG A 12 6.02 10.06 -8.05
CA ARG A 12 6.92 10.39 -9.16
C ARG A 12 6.90 11.89 -9.52
N ASN A 13 5.75 12.54 -9.37
CA ASN A 13 5.53 13.95 -9.68
C ASN A 13 5.72 14.88 -8.47
N ASP A 14 5.73 14.35 -7.25
CA ASP A 14 5.95 15.10 -6.01
C ASP A 14 6.71 14.24 -5.00
N PRO A 15 8.05 14.31 -4.98
CA PRO A 15 8.87 13.51 -4.07
C PRO A 15 8.67 13.81 -2.59
N THR A 16 7.97 14.91 -2.24
CA THR A 16 7.65 15.25 -0.84
C THR A 16 6.43 14.50 -0.32
N ARG A 17 5.66 13.88 -1.21
CA ARG A 17 4.46 13.10 -0.90
C ARG A 17 4.70 11.62 -1.16
N TYR A 18 4.11 10.79 -0.33
CA TYR A 18 4.28 9.34 -0.38
C TYR A 18 2.94 8.66 -0.63
N ALA A 19 2.98 7.58 -1.42
CA ALA A 19 1.85 6.69 -1.61
C ALA A 19 2.19 5.30 -1.07
N GLN A 20 1.17 4.63 -0.54
CA GLN A 20 1.29 3.24 -0.14
C GLN A 20 1.25 2.35 -1.38
N ALA A 21 2.38 1.73 -1.71
CA ALA A 21 2.51 0.81 -2.83
C ALA A 21 2.07 -0.61 -2.47
N GLY A 22 2.26 -1.00 -1.20
CA GLY A 22 1.97 -2.36 -0.76
C GLY A 22 1.62 -2.50 0.72
N ILE A 23 1.20 -3.71 1.08
CA ILE A 23 1.01 -4.16 2.47
C ILE A 23 1.87 -5.41 2.65
N VAL A 24 2.67 -5.48 3.72
CA VAL A 24 3.48 -6.67 4.03
C VAL A 24 2.56 -7.88 4.14
N ALA A 25 2.72 -8.85 3.23
CA ALA A 25 1.95 -10.09 3.24
C ALA A 25 2.69 -11.18 4.01
N TRP A 26 3.86 -11.58 3.50
CA TRP A 26 4.73 -12.58 4.08
C TRP A 26 6.12 -12.50 3.43
N GLY A 27 7.08 -13.22 4.00
CA GLY A 27 8.40 -13.42 3.41
C GLY A 27 9.01 -14.70 3.95
N ILE A 28 9.88 -15.31 3.17
CA ILE A 28 10.75 -16.40 3.65
C ILE A 28 12.00 -15.73 4.18
N GLY A 29 12.19 -15.80 5.50
CA GLY A 29 13.27 -15.10 6.18
C GLY A 29 13.09 -13.58 6.23
N CYS A 30 13.71 -12.94 7.21
CA CYS A 30 13.79 -11.47 7.26
C CYS A 30 15.11 -11.04 6.61
N GLY A 31 15.05 -10.58 5.36
CA GLY A 31 16.22 -10.04 4.67
C GLY A 31 17.21 -11.10 4.16
N GLU A 32 16.72 -12.28 3.76
CA GLU A 32 17.56 -13.27 3.10
C GLU A 32 18.03 -12.76 1.72
N ASN A 33 19.33 -12.87 1.46
CA ASN A 33 19.93 -12.39 0.23
C ASN A 33 19.33 -13.11 -0.99
N GLY A 34 18.80 -12.33 -1.93
CA GLY A 34 18.26 -12.83 -3.19
C GLY A 34 16.78 -13.22 -3.15
N VAL A 35 16.11 -13.18 -1.98
CA VAL A 35 14.66 -13.44 -1.87
C VAL A 35 13.93 -12.12 -1.58
N PRO A 36 13.13 -11.59 -2.52
CA PRO A 36 12.38 -10.37 -2.26
C PRO A 36 11.24 -10.63 -1.26
N GLY A 37 10.88 -9.61 -0.49
CA GLY A 37 9.65 -9.65 0.31
C GLY A 37 8.40 -9.65 -0.58
N VAL A 38 7.34 -10.33 -0.15
CA VAL A 38 6.08 -10.39 -0.87
C VAL A 38 5.07 -9.44 -0.23
N TYR A 39 4.46 -8.59 -1.06
CA TYR A 39 3.53 -7.55 -0.63
C TYR A 39 2.21 -7.67 -1.40
N ALA A 40 1.09 -7.39 -0.75
CA ALA A 40 -0.17 -7.19 -1.44
C ALA A 40 -0.13 -5.87 -2.22
N ASN A 41 -0.61 -5.89 -3.47
CA ASN A 41 -0.58 -4.73 -4.35
C ASN A 41 -1.74 -3.77 -4.04
N VAL A 42 -1.44 -2.62 -3.42
CA VAL A 42 -2.46 -1.62 -3.03
C VAL A 42 -3.07 -0.94 -4.25
N ALA A 43 -2.31 -0.74 -5.33
CA ALA A 43 -2.84 -0.15 -6.56
C ALA A 43 -3.92 -1.05 -7.20
N ALA A 44 -3.73 -2.37 -7.16
CA ALA A 44 -4.74 -3.33 -7.64
C ALA A 44 -6.02 -3.32 -6.78
N ALA A 45 -5.90 -3.04 -5.48
CA ALA A 45 -7.02 -2.97 -4.54
C ALA A 45 -7.72 -1.60 -4.53
N ARG A 46 -7.20 -0.57 -5.21
CA ARG A 46 -7.70 0.81 -5.11
C ARG A 46 -9.21 0.93 -5.35
N PHE A 47 -9.72 0.27 -6.38
CA PHE A 47 -11.16 0.30 -6.69
C PHE A 47 -12.02 -0.35 -5.60
N TRP A 48 -11.52 -1.40 -4.96
CA TRP A 48 -12.20 -2.03 -3.83
C TRP A 48 -12.19 -1.11 -2.60
N ILE A 49 -11.07 -0.45 -2.31
CA ILE A 49 -10.97 0.51 -1.19
C ILE A 49 -11.98 1.65 -1.36
N ASP A 50 -12.02 2.27 -2.54
CA ASP A 50 -12.95 3.36 -2.84
C ASP A 50 -14.42 2.91 -2.68
N GLN A 51 -14.76 1.70 -3.16
CA GLN A 51 -16.09 1.12 -2.97
C GLN A 51 -16.44 0.89 -1.50
N GLN A 52 -15.52 0.37 -0.68
CA GLN A 52 -15.80 0.13 0.73
C GLN A 52 -16.03 1.44 1.47
N LEU A 53 -15.29 2.50 1.16
CA LEU A 53 -15.50 3.80 1.78
C LEU A 53 -16.84 4.41 1.38
N ALA A 54 -17.17 4.37 0.08
CA ALA A 54 -18.47 4.80 -0.40
C ALA A 54 -19.63 4.02 0.25
N TYR A 55 -19.51 2.70 0.37
CA TYR A 55 -20.50 1.84 1.05
C TYR A 55 -20.70 2.23 2.52
N ASN A 56 -19.63 2.67 3.19
CA ASN A 56 -19.67 3.11 4.58
C ASN A 56 -19.96 4.62 4.74
N ASN A 57 -20.34 5.33 3.67
CA ASN A 57 -20.56 6.79 3.65
C ASN A 57 -19.34 7.62 4.11
N LEU A 58 -18.14 7.17 3.73
CA LEU A 58 -16.87 7.82 4.00
C LEU A 58 -16.29 8.41 2.70
N ASP A 59 -15.76 9.63 2.81
CA ASP A 59 -15.17 10.33 1.69
C ASP A 59 -13.72 9.90 1.41
N THR A 60 -13.35 9.93 0.14
CA THR A 60 -12.05 9.49 -0.38
C THR A 60 -10.98 10.60 -0.38
N THR A 61 -11.38 11.86 -0.18
CA THR A 61 -10.48 13.03 -0.24
C THR A 61 -9.30 12.97 0.72
N SER A 62 -9.39 12.18 1.78
CA SER A 62 -8.32 12.03 2.77
C SER A 62 -7.06 11.31 2.26
N TYR A 63 -7.15 10.53 1.19
CA TYR A 63 -6.02 9.76 0.63
C TYR A 63 -5.87 9.92 -0.89
N VAL A 64 -6.66 10.79 -1.51
CA VAL A 64 -6.49 11.18 -2.91
C VAL A 64 -5.37 12.24 -3.00
N PRO A 65 -4.50 12.17 -4.03
CA PRO A 65 -3.49 13.18 -4.26
C PRO A 65 -4.03 14.60 -4.39
#